data_AF-A0A382IHK8-F1
#
_entry.id   AF-A0A382IHK8-F1
#
_cell.length_a   1.000
_cell.length_b   1.000
_cell.length_c   1.000
_cell.angle_alpha   90.00
_cell.angle_beta   90.00
_cell.angle_gamma   90.00
#
_symmetry.space_group_name_H-M   'P 1'
#
loop_
_entity.id
_entity.type
_entity.pdbx_description
1 polymer ?
#
loop_
_entity_poly.entity_id
_entity_poly.type
_entity_poly.pdbx_seq_one_letter_code
_entity_poly.pdbx_strand_id
1 'polypeptide(L)'
;VTTARGALFKFRTASRLVFVKNTLVAPTFGRDIMHHLLHGLVRNNLFIADGIQDREPWRARRKYVGEAKEHGYYTPDLTVPDWRSDWDYSGYDLNPMSDGESSAGLFHWFDESFERVEDLAMAAGIEMHGRQVERHATFVDYRPPTNPARQPRPVLVLRPDGPAVDAGARVPNLTEGFVGSAPDLGAFEVGGVQPHF
;
A
#
# COMPACT_ATOMS: atom_id res chain seq x y z
N VAL A 1 -0.70 13.05 25.29
CA VAL A 1 -0.38 11.75 24.67
C VAL A 1 0.58 12.01 23.54
N THR A 2 1.83 11.57 23.65
CA THR A 2 2.84 11.68 22.59
C THR A 2 2.38 10.80 21.43
N THR A 3 1.90 11.42 20.35
CA THR A 3 1.65 10.73 19.08
C THR A 3 2.98 10.26 18.53
N ALA A 4 3.31 8.99 18.78
CA ALA A 4 4.43 8.36 18.13
C ALA A 4 4.15 8.37 16.62
N ARG A 5 4.88 9.19 15.86
CA ARG A 5 4.85 9.19 14.39
C ARG A 5 5.58 7.94 13.89
N GLY A 6 4.95 6.78 14.04
CA GLY A 6 5.38 5.53 13.45
C GLY A 6 5.28 5.58 11.93
N ALA A 7 6.10 4.81 11.23
CA ALA A 7 5.87 4.49 9.82
C ALA A 7 5.69 2.98 9.76
N LEU A 8 4.71 2.51 9.00
CA LEU A 8 4.49 1.10 8.73
C LEU A 8 5.76 0.46 8.13
N PHE A 9 6.45 1.20 7.27
CA PHE A 9 7.73 0.77 6.70
C PHE A 9 8.86 1.69 7.12
N LYS A 10 9.97 1.07 7.55
CA LYS A 10 11.23 1.75 7.83
C LYS A 10 12.39 0.99 7.21
N PHE A 11 12.75 1.38 5.99
CA PHE A 11 13.90 0.82 5.30
C PHE A 11 15.18 1.57 5.72
N ARG A 12 16.29 0.83 5.85
CA ARG A 12 17.64 1.41 6.00
C ARG A 12 18.52 1.02 4.81
N THR A 13 18.49 -0.26 4.46
CA THR A 13 19.04 -0.85 3.25
C THR A 13 18.14 -2.03 2.91
N ALA A 14 17.73 -2.19 1.65
CA ALA A 14 16.93 -3.33 1.23
C ALA A 14 17.45 -3.81 -0.13
N SER A 15 17.79 -5.10 -0.21
CA SER A 15 18.27 -5.71 -1.46
C SER A 15 17.10 -6.11 -2.36
N ARG A 16 16.17 -6.91 -1.82
CA ARG A 16 14.89 -7.29 -2.44
C ARG A 16 13.92 -7.72 -1.34
N LEU A 17 12.64 -7.45 -1.54
CA LEU A 17 11.57 -7.89 -0.65
C LEU A 17 10.42 -8.48 -1.45
N VAL A 18 9.67 -9.38 -0.82
CA VAL A 18 8.42 -9.91 -1.36
C VAL A 18 7.32 -9.51 -0.40
N PHE A 19 6.32 -8.80 -0.92
CA PHE A 19 5.19 -8.30 -0.17
C PHE A 19 3.91 -8.55 -0.98
N VAL A 20 3.31 -9.71 -0.75
CA VAL A 20 2.21 -10.20 -1.57
C VAL A 20 1.00 -10.50 -0.69
N LYS A 21 -0.17 -10.01 -1.10
CA LYS A 21 -1.47 -10.39 -0.52
C LYS A 21 -1.60 -10.04 0.97
N ASN A 22 -1.40 -8.78 1.31
CA ASN A 22 -1.52 -8.26 2.68
C ASN A 22 -2.60 -7.19 2.77
N THR A 23 -3.33 -7.14 3.89
CA THR A 23 -4.16 -5.98 4.24
C THR A 23 -3.42 -5.15 5.28
N LEU A 24 -3.04 -3.94 4.90
CA LEU A 24 -2.32 -2.98 5.73
C LEU A 24 -3.25 -1.86 6.13
N VAL A 25 -3.54 -1.78 7.43
CA VAL A 25 -4.28 -0.67 8.01
C VAL A 25 -3.35 0.11 8.90
N ALA A 26 -3.15 1.39 8.60
CA ALA A 26 -2.26 2.23 9.37
C ALA A 26 -2.74 3.68 9.41
N PRO A 27 -2.53 4.39 10.53
CA PRO A 27 -2.73 5.83 10.58
C PRO A 27 -1.68 6.58 9.76
N THR A 28 -0.51 5.96 9.54
CA THR A 28 0.65 6.50 8.81
C THR A 28 1.38 5.35 8.09
N PHE A 29 1.65 5.48 6.79
CA PHE A 29 2.27 4.41 6.00
C PHE A 29 3.80 4.55 5.92
N GLY A 30 4.29 5.42 5.04
CA GLY A 30 5.68 5.49 4.65
C GLY A 30 6.36 6.80 5.06
N ARG A 31 7.69 6.78 5.05
CA ARG A 31 8.53 8.00 5.03
C ARG A 31 8.97 8.28 3.59
N ASP A 32 9.76 9.32 3.37
CA ASP A 32 10.27 9.82 2.07
C ASP A 32 11.13 8.83 1.23
N ILE A 33 11.14 7.54 1.56
CA ILE A 33 12.07 6.52 1.03
C ILE A 33 11.38 5.27 0.47
N MET A 34 10.12 5.38 0.02
CA MET A 34 9.37 4.23 -0.51
C MET A 34 9.92 3.67 -1.83
N HIS A 35 10.82 4.41 -2.49
CA HIS A 35 11.57 3.94 -3.67
C HIS A 35 12.38 2.65 -3.42
N HIS A 36 12.66 2.27 -2.16
CA HIS A 36 13.22 0.95 -1.83
C HIS A 36 12.34 -0.23 -2.23
N LEU A 37 11.04 -0.02 -2.36
CA LEU A 37 10.11 -1.05 -2.81
C LEU A 37 10.18 -1.28 -4.34
N LEU A 38 10.86 -0.41 -5.11
CA LEU A 38 11.09 -0.63 -6.54
C LEU A 38 11.95 -1.86 -6.82
N HIS A 39 12.62 -2.46 -5.85
CA HIS A 39 13.36 -3.71 -6.07
C HIS A 39 12.63 -4.92 -5.47
N GLY A 40 11.34 -4.76 -5.17
CA GLY A 40 10.50 -5.80 -4.60
C GLY A 40 9.47 -6.37 -5.57
N LEU A 41 8.95 -7.53 -5.18
CA LEU A 41 7.68 -8.07 -5.69
C LEU A 41 6.59 -7.65 -4.72
N VAL A 42 5.84 -6.61 -5.06
CA VAL A 42 4.77 -5.99 -4.28
C VAL A 42 3.47 -6.14 -5.07
N ARG A 43 2.64 -7.12 -4.70
CA ARG A 43 1.37 -7.36 -5.40
C ARG A 43 0.19 -7.72 -4.50
N ASN A 44 -1.01 -7.42 -4.97
CA ASN A 44 -2.27 -7.85 -4.37
C ASN A 44 -2.47 -7.33 -2.94
N ASN A 45 -1.88 -6.20 -2.58
CA ASN A 45 -2.00 -5.65 -1.24
C ASN A 45 -3.19 -4.68 -1.16
N LEU A 46 -3.78 -4.55 0.03
CA LEU A 46 -4.70 -3.47 0.37
C LEU A 46 -4.00 -2.50 1.32
N PHE A 47 -3.95 -1.23 0.95
CA PHE A 47 -3.47 -0.14 1.77
C PHE A 47 -4.66 0.72 2.21
N ILE A 48 -5.01 0.66 3.49
CA ILE A 48 -6.13 1.42 4.09
C ILE A 48 -5.58 2.45 5.08
N ALA A 49 -5.78 3.73 4.78
CA ALA A 49 -5.42 4.85 5.64
C ALA A 49 -6.46 5.05 6.75
N ASP A 50 -6.10 4.72 7.99
CA ASP A 50 -6.98 4.87 9.17
C ASP A 50 -6.76 6.18 9.94
N GLY A 51 -5.93 7.07 9.40
CA GLY A 51 -5.57 8.35 9.97
C GLY A 51 -5.64 9.49 8.95
N ILE A 52 -5.43 10.71 9.45
CA ILE A 52 -5.50 11.94 8.65
C ILE A 52 -4.13 12.53 8.28
N GLN A 53 -3.04 12.01 8.83
CA GLN A 53 -1.66 12.52 8.61
C GLN A 53 -0.79 11.49 7.91
N ASP A 54 0.11 11.94 7.02
CA ASP A 54 1.13 11.11 6.36
C ASP A 54 0.55 9.77 5.82
N ARG A 55 -0.59 9.86 5.13
CA ARG A 55 -1.39 8.73 4.62
C ARG A 55 -0.88 8.23 3.27
N GLU A 56 0.34 8.60 2.90
CA GLU A 56 0.92 8.31 1.59
C GLU A 56 1.55 6.91 1.59
N PRO A 57 0.95 5.90 0.91
CA PRO A 57 1.54 4.57 0.81
C PRO A 57 2.78 4.59 -0.07
N TRP A 58 2.81 5.52 -1.04
CA TRP A 58 3.97 5.78 -1.89
C TRP A 58 4.47 7.20 -1.66
N ARG A 59 5.66 7.32 -1.06
CA ARG A 59 6.34 8.60 -0.90
C ARG A 59 7.83 8.46 -1.13
N ALA A 60 8.31 9.00 -2.25
CA ALA A 60 9.72 9.16 -2.55
C ALA A 60 10.01 10.65 -2.74
N ARG A 61 10.94 11.24 -1.99
CA ARG A 61 11.29 12.68 -2.14
C ARG A 61 12.79 12.90 -2.19
N ARG A 62 13.25 13.66 -3.20
CA ARG A 62 14.65 14.09 -3.26
C ARG A 62 14.93 14.96 -2.04
N LYS A 63 16.00 14.66 -1.29
CA LYS A 63 16.43 15.50 -0.18
C LYS A 63 17.31 16.63 -0.72
N TYR A 64 17.55 17.66 0.07
CA TYR A 64 18.61 18.63 -0.20
C TYR A 64 19.85 18.24 0.59
N VAL A 65 21.04 18.37 -0.03
CA VAL A 65 22.34 18.32 0.64
C VAL A 65 23.09 19.57 0.20
N GLY A 66 23.23 20.54 1.11
CA GLY A 66 23.67 21.89 0.75
C GLY A 66 22.65 22.61 -0.12
N GLU A 67 23.11 23.31 -1.17
CA GLU A 67 22.25 24.02 -2.13
C GLU A 67 21.75 23.12 -3.28
N ALA A 68 22.25 21.89 -3.38
CA ALA A 68 21.83 20.92 -4.37
C ALA A 68 20.74 19.99 -3.80
N LYS A 69 19.74 19.66 -4.64
CA LYS A 69 18.85 18.52 -4.38
C LYS A 69 19.64 17.23 -4.57
N GLU A 70 20.49 16.87 -3.60
CA GLU A 70 21.16 15.58 -3.65
C GLU A 70 20.32 14.50 -2.99
N HIS A 71 20.54 13.30 -3.50
CA HIS A 71 19.91 12.08 -3.05
C HIS A 71 20.35 11.66 -1.62
N GLY A 72 20.00 12.42 -0.58
CA GLY A 72 20.21 12.02 0.81
C GLY A 72 19.36 10.80 1.16
N TYR A 73 20.02 9.65 1.34
CA TYR A 73 19.50 8.29 1.57
C TYR A 73 19.23 7.40 0.34
N TYR A 74 19.59 7.82 -0.87
CA TYR A 74 19.42 6.95 -2.03
C TYR A 74 20.71 6.21 -2.35
N THR A 75 20.59 4.95 -2.78
CA THR A 75 21.51 4.46 -3.79
C THR A 75 20.98 4.91 -5.16
N PRO A 76 21.80 5.54 -6.03
CA PRO A 76 21.35 6.14 -7.29
C PRO A 76 20.60 5.19 -8.25
N ASP A 77 20.70 3.88 -8.04
CA ASP A 77 20.04 2.82 -8.81
C ASP A 77 18.63 2.46 -8.30
N LEU A 78 18.14 3.13 -7.26
CA LEU A 78 16.81 2.89 -6.68
C LEU A 78 15.75 3.92 -7.09
N THR A 79 16.01 4.80 -8.05
CA THR A 79 15.10 5.91 -8.38
C THR A 79 14.33 5.75 -9.69
N VAL A 80 14.66 4.72 -10.46
CA VAL A 80 14.05 4.42 -11.75
C VAL A 80 13.55 2.98 -11.70
N PRO A 81 12.27 2.71 -12.04
CA PRO A 81 11.80 1.35 -12.20
C PRO A 81 12.62 0.60 -13.24
N ASP A 82 12.98 -0.64 -12.93
CA ASP A 82 13.72 -1.51 -13.84
C ASP A 82 13.17 -2.93 -13.79
N TRP A 83 13.88 -3.90 -14.38
CA TRP A 83 13.47 -5.31 -14.40
C TRP A 83 13.24 -5.93 -12.99
N ARG A 84 13.68 -5.26 -11.93
CA ARG A 84 13.49 -5.68 -10.53
C ARG A 84 12.23 -5.10 -9.92
N SER A 85 11.60 -4.13 -10.57
CA SER A 85 10.39 -3.44 -10.13
C SER A 85 9.17 -4.23 -10.51
N ASP A 86 8.51 -4.78 -9.51
CA ASP A 86 7.21 -5.41 -9.67
C ASP A 86 6.29 -4.92 -8.55
N TRP A 87 5.92 -3.64 -8.62
CA TRP A 87 4.91 -3.05 -7.77
C TRP A 87 3.66 -2.81 -8.60
N ASP A 88 2.65 -3.67 -8.42
CA ASP A 88 1.41 -3.62 -9.20
C ASP A 88 0.24 -4.35 -8.51
N TYR A 89 -0.99 -4.16 -9.00
CA TYR A 89 -2.20 -4.82 -8.49
C TYR A 89 -2.44 -4.57 -6.99
N SER A 90 -2.27 -3.35 -6.47
CA SER A 90 -2.70 -3.03 -5.10
C SER A 90 -3.97 -2.18 -5.07
N GLY A 91 -4.74 -2.30 -3.99
CA GLY A 91 -5.89 -1.47 -3.70
C GLY A 91 -5.55 -0.41 -2.66
N TYR A 92 -6.01 0.81 -2.89
CA TYR A 92 -5.70 1.98 -2.07
C TYR A 92 -6.99 2.64 -1.59
N ASP A 93 -7.25 2.60 -0.28
CA ASP A 93 -8.17 3.52 0.37
C ASP A 93 -7.36 4.54 1.16
N LEU A 94 -7.21 5.71 0.55
CA LEU A 94 -6.49 6.82 1.12
C LEU A 94 -7.43 7.96 1.52
N ASN A 95 -8.74 7.71 1.51
CA ASN A 95 -9.74 8.72 1.83
C ASN A 95 -9.65 9.10 3.32
N PRO A 96 -9.87 10.37 3.67
CA PRO A 96 -9.90 10.77 5.07
C PRO A 96 -11.16 10.17 5.71
N MET A 97 -11.07 9.79 6.98
CA MET A 97 -12.23 9.35 7.77
C MET A 97 -13.28 10.46 7.95
N SER A 98 -12.93 11.72 7.68
CA SER A 98 -13.80 12.88 7.78
C SER A 98 -14.05 13.51 6.42
N ASP A 99 -15.34 13.63 6.08
CA ASP A 99 -15.82 14.33 4.90
C ASP A 99 -15.25 15.75 4.83
N GLY A 100 -14.46 16.04 3.79
CA GLY A 100 -14.03 17.41 3.46
C GLY A 100 -12.55 17.74 3.66
N GLU A 101 -11.70 16.82 4.11
CA GLU A 101 -10.25 17.04 4.08
C GLU A 101 -9.63 16.71 2.71
N SER A 102 -8.77 17.61 2.22
CA SER A 102 -8.18 17.52 0.87
C SER A 102 -7.36 16.25 0.66
N SER A 103 -7.67 15.51 -0.41
CA SER A 103 -6.92 14.37 -0.97
C SER A 103 -5.62 14.78 -1.69
N ALA A 104 -5.12 16.00 -1.52
CA ALA A 104 -3.98 16.48 -2.29
C ALA A 104 -2.70 15.68 -1.97
N GLY A 105 -2.11 15.07 -3.00
CA GLY A 105 -0.76 14.50 -2.98
C GLY A 105 -0.58 13.22 -2.17
N LEU A 106 -1.46 12.23 -2.34
CA LEU A 106 -1.40 10.94 -1.62
C LEU A 106 -0.30 10.01 -2.14
N PHE A 107 0.14 10.23 -3.39
CA PHE A 107 1.29 9.54 -3.98
C PHE A 107 2.33 10.59 -4.36
N HIS A 108 3.55 10.44 -3.86
CA HIS A 108 4.67 11.34 -4.21
C HIS A 108 5.76 10.61 -4.97
N TRP A 109 5.95 10.97 -6.23
CA TRP A 109 7.04 10.53 -7.08
C TRP A 109 8.05 11.67 -7.25
N PHE A 110 9.01 11.72 -6.31
CA PHE A 110 10.05 12.76 -6.25
C PHE A 110 9.50 14.18 -6.13
N ASP A 111 9.49 14.92 -7.23
CA ASP A 111 9.05 16.31 -7.31
C ASP A 111 7.57 16.41 -7.74
N GLU A 112 6.95 15.29 -8.09
CA GLU A 112 5.57 15.20 -8.54
C GLU A 112 4.68 14.56 -7.48
N SER A 113 3.43 14.99 -7.42
CA SER A 113 2.43 14.50 -6.47
C SER A 113 1.13 14.21 -7.19
N PHE A 114 0.52 13.09 -6.85
CA PHE A 114 -0.70 12.59 -7.47
C PHE A 114 -1.73 12.26 -6.39
N GLU A 115 -2.99 12.51 -6.69
CA GLU A 115 -4.08 12.13 -5.79
C GLU A 115 -4.53 10.69 -6.01
N ARG A 116 -4.36 10.19 -7.23
CA ARG A 116 -4.86 8.91 -7.68
C ARG A 116 -3.74 7.97 -8.07
N VAL A 117 -3.97 6.67 -7.86
CA VAL A 117 -3.04 5.62 -8.29
C VAL A 117 -2.90 5.58 -9.82
N GLU A 118 -3.97 5.88 -10.57
CA GLU A 118 -3.92 5.88 -12.03
C GLU A 118 -2.97 6.97 -12.57
N ASP A 119 -2.90 8.12 -11.89
CA ASP A 119 -1.98 9.20 -12.26
C ASP A 119 -0.52 8.82 -11.94
N LEU A 120 -0.28 8.18 -10.79
CA LEU A 120 1.02 7.60 -10.47
C LEU A 120 1.44 6.57 -11.53
N ALA A 121 0.51 5.72 -11.96
CA ALA A 121 0.77 4.70 -12.96
C ALA A 121 1.20 5.29 -14.30
N MET A 122 0.51 6.32 -14.78
CA MET A 122 0.89 7.02 -16.00
C MET A 122 2.27 7.69 -15.90
N ALA A 123 2.60 8.28 -14.75
CA ALA A 123 3.84 9.03 -14.57
C ALA A 123 5.06 8.14 -14.30
N ALA A 124 4.89 7.07 -13.52
CA ALA A 124 5.98 6.25 -13.00
C ALA A 124 6.03 4.83 -13.58
N GLY A 125 4.98 4.35 -14.25
CA GLY A 125 4.93 2.99 -14.82
C GLY A 125 4.84 1.86 -13.79
N ILE A 126 4.43 2.18 -12.56
CA ILE A 126 4.16 1.23 -11.46
C ILE A 126 2.68 1.29 -11.09
N GLU A 127 2.12 0.25 -10.47
CA GLU A 127 0.68 0.21 -10.14
C GLU A 127 -0.23 0.43 -11.36
N MET A 128 0.19 -0.08 -12.53
CA MET A 128 -0.57 -0.01 -13.80
C MET A 128 -1.95 -0.66 -13.71
N HIS A 129 -2.14 -1.59 -12.79
CA HIS A 129 -3.40 -2.26 -12.46
C HIS A 129 -3.87 -1.94 -11.03
N GLY A 130 -3.25 -0.95 -10.39
CA GLY A 130 -3.64 -0.45 -9.08
C GLY A 130 -5.05 0.13 -9.10
N ARG A 131 -5.73 0.06 -7.96
CA ARG A 131 -7.14 0.47 -7.83
C ARG A 131 -7.36 1.40 -6.66
N GLN A 132 -8.14 2.45 -6.89
CA GLN A 132 -8.75 3.17 -5.78
C GLN A 132 -9.88 2.31 -5.20
N VAL A 133 -9.86 2.09 -3.88
CA VAL A 133 -10.92 1.38 -3.15
C VAL A 133 -11.43 2.26 -2.00
N GLU A 134 -12.58 1.87 -1.45
CA GLU A 134 -13.18 2.52 -0.28
C GLU A 134 -13.53 1.42 0.72
N ARG A 135 -13.15 1.60 1.99
CA ARG A 135 -13.17 0.56 3.02
C ARG A 135 -14.57 0.03 3.33
N HIS A 136 -15.61 0.86 3.30
CA HIS A 136 -16.98 0.41 3.57
C HIS A 136 -17.60 -0.33 2.38
N ALA A 137 -17.13 -0.08 1.16
CA ALA A 137 -17.44 -0.88 -0.02
C ALA A 137 -16.58 -2.16 -0.09
N THR A 138 -15.40 -2.16 0.54
CA THR A 138 -14.41 -3.25 0.51
C THR A 138 -14.65 -4.29 1.59
N PHE A 139 -15.00 -3.90 2.80
CA PHE A 139 -15.17 -4.80 3.94
C PHE A 139 -16.63 -4.85 4.39
N VAL A 140 -17.06 -6.02 4.88
CA VAL A 140 -18.40 -6.19 5.47
C VAL A 140 -18.57 -5.34 6.74
N ASP A 141 -17.52 -5.31 7.58
CA ASP A 141 -17.47 -4.50 8.80
C ASP A 141 -16.04 -3.98 8.98
N TYR A 142 -15.85 -2.67 8.79
CA TYR A 142 -14.55 -2.04 8.96
C TYR A 142 -14.37 -1.60 10.42
N ARG A 143 -13.73 -2.46 11.22
CA ARG A 143 -13.39 -2.19 12.63
C ARG A 143 -11.93 -2.56 12.90
N PRO A 144 -10.98 -1.74 12.46
CA PRO A 144 -9.57 -2.02 12.71
C PRO A 144 -9.27 -1.95 14.22
N PRO A 145 -8.30 -2.76 14.70
CA PRO A 145 -7.82 -2.64 16.08
C PRO A 145 -7.33 -1.23 16.40
N THR A 146 -7.84 -0.62 17.47
CA THR A 146 -7.37 0.69 17.95
C THR A 146 -6.18 0.60 18.90
N ASN A 147 -5.74 -0.60 19.27
CA ASN A 147 -4.64 -0.83 20.21
C ASN A 147 -3.72 -1.97 19.72
N PRO A 148 -2.39 -1.78 19.73
CA PRO A 148 -1.41 -2.81 19.32
C PRO A 148 -1.36 -4.04 20.25
N ALA A 149 -2.06 -4.04 21.40
CA ALA A 149 -2.16 -5.20 22.27
C ALA A 149 -2.93 -6.37 21.61
N ARG A 150 -2.77 -7.59 22.15
CA ARG A 150 -3.42 -8.82 21.68
C ARG A 150 -4.96 -8.69 21.74
N GLN A 151 -5.57 -8.28 20.63
CA GLN A 151 -7.04 -8.19 20.51
C GLN A 151 -7.65 -9.56 20.20
N PRO A 152 -8.88 -9.87 20.65
CA PRO A 152 -9.66 -10.96 20.05
C PRO A 152 -9.80 -10.65 18.56
N ARG A 153 -9.53 -11.63 17.68
CA ARG A 153 -9.35 -11.40 16.23
C ARG A 153 -10.50 -10.58 15.62
N PRO A 154 -10.31 -9.29 15.27
CA PRO A 154 -11.12 -8.70 14.22
C PRO A 154 -10.51 -9.17 12.89
N VAL A 155 -11.32 -9.82 12.06
CA VAL A 155 -10.94 -10.16 10.68
C VAL A 155 -11.59 -9.12 9.80
N LEU A 156 -10.78 -8.39 9.03
CA LEU A 156 -11.30 -7.51 7.97
C LEU A 156 -11.78 -8.41 6.83
N VAL A 157 -13.03 -8.83 6.92
CA VAL A 157 -13.68 -9.72 5.95
C VAL A 157 -14.10 -8.90 4.75
N LEU A 158 -13.64 -9.30 3.57
CA LEU A 158 -14.02 -8.69 2.31
C LEU A 158 -15.53 -8.85 2.07
N ARG A 159 -16.13 -7.80 1.52
CA ARG A 159 -17.48 -7.84 0.99
C ARG A 159 -17.46 -8.71 -0.28
N PRO A 160 -18.31 -9.74 -0.43
CA PRO A 160 -18.23 -10.67 -1.56
C PRO A 160 -18.38 -10.05 -2.96
N ASP A 161 -19.02 -8.89 -3.04
CA ASP A 161 -19.19 -8.07 -4.25
C ASP A 161 -18.38 -6.76 -4.16
N GLY A 162 -17.38 -6.72 -3.28
CA GLY A 162 -16.50 -5.58 -3.05
C GLY A 162 -15.44 -5.41 -4.14
N PRO A 163 -14.84 -4.21 -4.27
CA PRO A 163 -13.87 -3.88 -5.31
C PRO A 163 -12.53 -4.63 -5.19
N ALA A 164 -12.28 -5.28 -4.04
CA ALA A 164 -11.09 -6.09 -3.79
C ALA A 164 -11.21 -7.53 -4.28
N VAL A 165 -12.43 -8.01 -4.58
CA VAL A 165 -12.67 -9.39 -5.01
C VAL A 165 -12.24 -9.58 -6.46
N ASP A 166 -11.54 -10.67 -6.77
CA ASP A 166 -11.05 -11.02 -8.11
C ASP A 166 -10.22 -9.89 -8.77
N ALA A 167 -9.56 -9.05 -7.97
CA ALA A 167 -8.91 -7.82 -8.45
C ALA A 167 -7.37 -7.89 -8.47
N GLY A 168 -6.77 -8.96 -7.94
CA GLY A 168 -5.33 -9.19 -7.96
C GLY A 168 -4.83 -9.93 -9.19
N ALA A 169 -3.54 -10.27 -9.17
CA ALA A 169 -2.88 -11.11 -10.17
C ALA A 169 -2.32 -12.39 -9.55
N ARG A 170 -2.31 -13.48 -10.30
CA ARG A 170 -1.65 -14.73 -9.84
C ARG A 170 -0.16 -14.47 -9.60
N VAL A 171 0.29 -14.74 -8.37
CA VAL A 171 1.71 -14.80 -8.02
C VAL A 171 2.06 -16.25 -7.70
N PRO A 172 2.89 -16.92 -8.54
CA PRO A 172 3.19 -18.33 -8.39
C PRO A 172 3.64 -18.70 -6.98
N ASN A 173 3.03 -19.76 -6.43
CA ASN A 173 3.27 -20.31 -5.09
C ASN A 173 2.84 -19.42 -3.91
N LEU A 174 2.41 -18.18 -4.13
CA LEU A 174 2.04 -17.25 -3.04
C LEU A 174 0.55 -16.96 -2.99
N THR A 175 -0.12 -16.95 -4.14
CA THR A 175 -1.57 -16.72 -4.24
C THR A 175 -2.28 -17.88 -4.91
N GLU A 176 -1.80 -19.10 -4.68
CA GLU A 176 -2.49 -20.31 -5.13
C GLU A 176 -3.74 -20.57 -4.29
N GLY A 177 -4.73 -21.25 -4.85
CA GLY A 177 -5.93 -21.66 -4.11
C GLY A 177 -6.94 -20.54 -3.83
N PHE A 178 -6.86 -19.41 -4.55
CA PHE A 178 -7.94 -18.42 -4.56
C PHE A 178 -9.22 -19.01 -5.17
N VAL A 179 -10.35 -18.37 -4.87
CA VAL A 179 -11.67 -18.72 -5.39
C VAL A 179 -12.12 -17.62 -6.32
N GLY A 180 -12.61 -17.98 -7.50
CA GLY A 180 -13.07 -17.00 -8.50
C GLY A 180 -12.17 -16.94 -9.72
N SER A 181 -12.10 -15.76 -10.34
CA SER A 181 -11.36 -15.51 -11.58
C SER A 181 -9.93 -15.02 -11.37
N ALA A 182 -9.63 -14.38 -10.23
CA ALA A 182 -8.28 -13.96 -9.83
C ALA A 182 -8.14 -13.94 -8.29
N PRO A 183 -6.92 -13.87 -7.74
CA PRO A 183 -6.76 -13.66 -6.30
C PRO A 183 -7.42 -12.37 -5.84
N ASP A 184 -8.05 -12.38 -4.68
CA ASP A 184 -8.52 -11.16 -4.02
C ASP A 184 -7.34 -10.27 -3.60
N LEU A 185 -7.58 -8.96 -3.51
CA LEU A 185 -6.67 -8.03 -2.87
C LEU A 185 -6.75 -8.18 -1.35
N GLY A 186 -5.61 -8.07 -0.67
CA GLY A 186 -5.55 -8.13 0.78
C GLY A 186 -5.35 -9.54 1.31
N ALA A 187 -5.38 -9.69 2.63
CA ALA A 187 -4.91 -10.90 3.32
C ALA A 187 -5.80 -12.14 3.15
N PHE A 188 -7.10 -11.98 2.84
CA PHE A 188 -8.08 -13.05 2.87
C PHE A 188 -8.83 -13.15 1.55
N GLU A 189 -9.10 -14.38 1.13
CA GLU A 189 -9.95 -14.69 -0.04
C GLU A 189 -11.40 -14.87 0.41
N VAL A 190 -12.34 -14.30 -0.34
CA VAL A 190 -13.76 -14.56 -0.19
C VAL A 190 -14.04 -16.02 -0.52
N GLY A 191 -14.68 -16.74 0.41
CA GLY A 191 -14.98 -18.16 0.25
C GLY A 191 -13.77 -19.09 0.34
N GLY A 192 -12.57 -18.55 0.56
CA GLY A 192 -11.36 -19.34 0.79
C GLY A 192 -11.29 -19.95 2.19
N VAL A 193 -10.32 -20.84 2.38
CA VAL A 193 -10.04 -21.42 3.71
C VAL A 193 -9.51 -20.32 4.62
N GLN A 194 -10.17 -20.09 5.75
CA GLN A 194 -9.71 -19.09 6.71
C GLN A 194 -8.40 -19.53 7.39
N PRO A 195 -7.46 -18.61 7.63
CA PRO A 195 -6.24 -18.88 8.38
C PRO A 195 -6.55 -19.43 9.77
N HIS A 196 -5.91 -20.54 10.09
CA HIS A 196 -6.10 -21.26 11.35
C HIS A 196 -5.43 -20.58 12.56
N PHE A 197 -4.59 -19.54 12.34
CA PHE A 197 -3.78 -18.86 13.38
C PHE A 197 -3.87 -17.33 13.33
#